data_AF-A0A6G1KL61-F1
#
_entry.id   AF-A0A6G1KL61-F1
#
_cell.length_a   1.000
_cell.length_b   1.000
_cell.length_c   1.000
_cell.angle_alpha   90.00
_cell.angle_beta   90.00
_cell.angle_gamma   90.00
#
_symmetry.space_group_name_H-M   'P 1'
#
loop_
_entity.id
_entity.type
_entity.pdbx_description
1 polymer ?
#
loop_
_entity_poly.entity_id
_entity_poly.type
_entity_poly.pdbx_seq_one_letter_code
_entity_poly.pdbx_strand_id
1 'polypeptide(L)'
;MLKGFMPTAMEDKWMVITDTPDAQGNTVVHAYHGWAAHEQFSLTIAAGNPNETEVKNWATIPKISWKVQPGRQEVQVSEKEAKQRAVDLCKGLLHCDLENA
;
A
#
# COMPACT_ATOMS: atom_id res chain seq x y z
N MET A 1 -13.40 4.66 -6.69
CA MET A 1 -13.07 3.27 -7.10
C MET A 1 -11.89 3.36 -8.07
N LEU A 2 -10.68 2.96 -7.66
CA LEU A 2 -9.45 3.08 -8.46
C LEU A 2 -9.43 2.00 -9.55
N LYS A 3 -10.01 2.29 -10.72
CA LYS A 3 -10.05 1.36 -11.86
C LYS A 3 -8.71 1.36 -12.61
N GLY A 4 -7.69 0.70 -12.07
CA GLY A 4 -6.47 0.32 -12.81
C GLY A 4 -5.67 1.50 -13.39
N PHE A 5 -5.26 2.44 -12.54
CA PHE A 5 -4.36 3.53 -12.95
C PHE A 5 -3.00 2.98 -13.38
N MET A 6 -2.54 3.30 -14.60
CA MET A 6 -1.23 2.90 -15.14
C MET A 6 -0.43 4.14 -15.60
N PRO A 7 0.76 4.42 -15.02
CA PRO A 7 1.54 5.62 -15.37
C PRO A 7 2.27 5.54 -16.73
N THR A 8 2.45 6.68 -17.41
CA THR A 8 2.95 6.78 -18.81
C THR A 8 4.37 7.34 -19.02
N ALA A 9 5.19 7.56 -17.99
CA ALA A 9 6.57 8.10 -18.13
C ALA A 9 7.49 7.63 -17.00
N MET A 10 8.80 7.49 -17.23
CA MET A 10 9.59 6.37 -16.69
C MET A 10 10.85 6.76 -15.89
N GLU A 11 10.73 7.72 -14.95
CA GLU A 11 11.93 8.26 -14.27
C GLU A 11 11.98 7.99 -12.76
N ASP A 12 10.84 7.89 -12.06
CA ASP A 12 10.76 7.46 -10.64
C ASP A 12 9.33 7.02 -10.32
N LYS A 13 8.86 5.90 -10.88
CA LYS A 13 7.44 5.52 -10.74
C LYS A 13 7.25 4.29 -9.88
N TRP A 14 6.70 4.57 -8.71
CA TRP A 14 5.88 3.63 -8.00
C TRP A 14 4.68 3.22 -8.87
N MET A 15 4.50 1.92 -9.08
CA MET A 15 3.28 1.35 -9.63
C MET A 15 2.45 0.83 -8.46
N VAL A 16 1.21 1.31 -8.36
CA VAL A 16 0.26 0.84 -7.34
C VAL A 16 -0.90 0.16 -8.02
N ILE A 17 -1.12 -1.11 -7.66
CA ILE A 17 -2.24 -1.91 -8.16
C ILE A 17 -3.03 -2.45 -6.98
N THR A 18 -4.31 -2.74 -7.21
CA THR A 18 -5.18 -3.30 -6.20
C THR A 18 -5.85 -4.57 -6.69
N ASP A 19 -5.96 -5.55 -5.82
CA ASP A 19 -6.76 -6.73 -6.08
C ASP A 19 -8.27 -6.42 -6.07
N THR A 20 -9.06 -7.38 -6.55
CA THR A 20 -10.50 -7.37 -6.27
C THR A 20 -10.71 -7.70 -4.79
N PRO A 21 -11.70 -7.08 -4.10
CA PRO A 21 -11.98 -7.44 -2.72
C PRO A 21 -12.17 -8.95 -2.53
N ASP A 22 -11.57 -9.51 -1.49
CA ASP A 22 -11.70 -10.92 -1.13
C ASP A 22 -13.10 -11.25 -0.57
N ALA A 23 -13.33 -12.51 -0.18
CA ALA A 23 -14.60 -12.96 0.37
C ALA A 23 -15.00 -12.23 1.67
N GLN A 24 -14.06 -11.57 2.36
CA GLN A 24 -14.30 -10.75 3.55
C GLN A 24 -14.42 -9.26 3.21
N GLY A 25 -14.29 -8.88 1.93
CA GLY A 25 -14.32 -7.50 1.47
C GLY A 25 -12.99 -6.76 1.62
N ASN A 26 -11.89 -7.45 1.96
CA ASN A 26 -10.58 -6.81 2.06
C ASN A 26 -9.96 -6.63 0.69
N THR A 27 -9.31 -5.49 0.48
CA THR A 27 -8.56 -5.20 -0.75
C THR A 27 -7.07 -5.17 -0.44
N VAL A 28 -6.25 -5.83 -1.27
CA VAL A 28 -4.80 -5.72 -1.15
C VAL A 28 -4.30 -4.64 -2.10
N VAL A 29 -3.52 -3.70 -1.59
CA VAL A 29 -2.82 -2.67 -2.35
C VAL A 29 -1.36 -3.08 -2.47
N HIS A 30 -0.85 -3.21 -3.69
CA HIS A 30 0.53 -3.61 -3.95
C HIS A 30 1.31 -2.43 -4.51
N ALA A 31 2.46 -2.14 -3.91
CA ALA A 31 3.34 -1.06 -4.31
C ALA A 31 4.66 -1.63 -4.88
N TYR A 32 4.94 -1.30 -6.13
CA TYR A 32 6.13 -1.70 -6.87
C TYR A 32 6.98 -0.48 -7.17
N HIS A 33 8.30 -0.59 -7.18
CA HIS A 33 9.19 0.52 -7.50
C HIS A 33 10.25 0.15 -8.52
N GLY A 34 10.44 1.02 -9.51
CA GLY A 34 11.50 0.91 -10.51
C GLY A 34 11.26 -0.16 -11.59
N TRP A 35 12.33 -0.44 -12.34
CA TRP A 35 12.32 -1.25 -13.56
C TRP A 35 11.98 -2.74 -13.36
N ALA A 36 12.31 -3.30 -12.19
CA ALA A 36 12.29 -4.75 -11.98
C ALA A 36 10.92 -5.31 -11.58
N ALA A 37 9.87 -4.46 -11.53
CA ALA A 37 8.52 -4.85 -11.10
C ALA A 37 8.50 -5.68 -9.80
N HIS A 38 9.43 -5.39 -8.88
CA HIS A 38 9.49 -6.07 -7.59
C HIS A 38 8.59 -5.35 -6.60
N GLU A 39 7.66 -6.11 -6.03
CA GLU A 39 6.80 -5.66 -4.94
C GLU A 39 7.67 -5.23 -3.76
N GLN A 40 7.58 -3.95 -3.40
CA GLN A 40 8.29 -3.41 -2.24
C GLN A 40 7.51 -3.71 -0.96
N PHE A 41 6.20 -3.51 -1.01
CA PHE A 41 5.28 -3.87 0.06
C PHE A 41 3.84 -3.98 -0.44
N SER A 42 3.01 -4.64 0.35
CA SER A 42 1.57 -4.71 0.19
C SER A 42 0.83 -4.39 1.49
N LEU A 43 -0.31 -3.72 1.32
CA LEU A 43 -1.20 -3.30 2.40
C LEU A 43 -2.52 -4.03 2.25
N THR A 44 -2.92 -4.80 3.26
CA THR A 44 -4.30 -5.31 3.32
C THR A 44 -5.16 -4.22 3.90
N ILE A 45 -6.20 -3.82 3.16
CA ILE A 45 -7.14 -2.76 3.53
C ILE A 45 -8.49 -3.41 3.80
N ALA A 46 -9.00 -3.23 5.02
CA ALA A 46 -10.37 -3.57 5.37
C ALA A 46 -11.24 -2.32 5.23
N ALA A 47 -12.28 -2.39 4.40
CA ALA A 47 -13.22 -1.30 4.25
C ALA A 47 -14.07 -1.13 5.53
N GLY A 48 -14.32 0.11 5.93
CA GLY A 48 -15.26 0.43 6.99
C GLY A 48 -16.71 0.16 6.59
N ASN A 49 -17.64 0.29 7.54
CA ASN A 49 -19.06 0.15 7.26
C ASN A 49 -19.54 1.29 6.35
N PRO A 50 -20.02 1.02 5.12
CA PRO A 50 -20.44 2.07 4.19
C PRO A 50 -21.67 2.85 4.68
N ASN A 51 -22.43 2.31 5.64
CA ASN A 51 -23.59 2.98 6.23
C ASN A 51 -23.23 3.95 7.35
N GLU A 52 -21.97 3.94 7.80
CA GLU A 52 -21.47 4.82 8.85
C GLU A 52 -20.64 5.93 8.21
N THR A 53 -21.31 6.85 7.51
CA THR A 53 -20.64 7.91 6.75
C THR A 53 -20.08 9.04 7.60
N GLU A 54 -20.51 9.14 8.87
CA GLU A 54 -20.08 10.20 9.80
C GLU A 54 -18.77 9.87 10.55
N VAL A 55 -18.35 8.61 10.56
CA VAL A 55 -17.06 8.21 11.15
C VAL A 55 -15.95 8.38 10.12
N LYS A 56 -14.83 8.98 10.54
CA LYS A 56 -13.61 9.12 9.73
C LYS A 56 -12.86 7.79 9.50
N ASN A 57 -13.40 6.67 9.98
CA ASN A 57 -12.81 5.33 9.89
C ASN A 57 -13.28 4.59 8.64
N TRP A 58 -13.13 5.20 7.46
CA TRP A 58 -13.60 4.63 6.20
C TRP A 58 -12.81 3.39 5.76
N ALA A 59 -11.61 3.19 6.29
CA ALA A 59 -10.79 2.02 6.05
C ALA A 59 -9.78 1.81 7.18
N THR A 60 -9.35 0.56 7.40
CA THR A 60 -8.25 0.21 8.31
C THR A 60 -7.22 -0.64 7.58
N ILE A 61 -5.96 -0.59 8.06
CA ILE A 61 -4.86 -1.39 7.51
C ILE A 61 -4.49 -2.47 8.54
N PRO A 62 -5.18 -3.62 8.56
CA PRO A 62 -4.87 -4.70 9.50
C PRO A 62 -3.50 -5.35 9.27
N LYS A 63 -2.90 -5.22 8.08
CA LYS A 63 -1.64 -5.89 7.74
C LYS A 63 -0.80 -5.11 6.73
N ILE A 64 0.50 -5.07 7.00
CA ILE A 64 1.56 -4.61 6.09
C ILE A 64 2.50 -5.80 5.84
N SER A 65 2.80 -6.09 4.58
CA SER A 65 3.78 -7.11 4.19
C SER A 65 4.90 -6.46 3.38
N TRP A 66 6.17 -6.71 3.71
CA TRP A 66 7.32 -6.25 2.94
C TRP A 66 8.31 -7.39 2.75
N LYS A 67 8.89 -7.50 1.55
CA LYS A 67 9.86 -8.56 1.23
C LYS A 67 11.27 -8.00 1.31
N VAL A 68 12.17 -8.72 1.99
CA VAL A 68 13.60 -8.51 1.86
C VAL A 68 14.04 -9.16 0.55
N GLN A 69 14.64 -8.38 -0.37
CA GLN A 69 15.08 -8.91 -1.65
C GLN A 69 16.27 -9.86 -1.47
N PRO A 70 16.24 -11.10 -1.99
CA PRO A 70 17.40 -11.97 -2.00
C PRO A 70 18.55 -11.35 -2.82
N GLY A 71 19.75 -11.25 -2.25
CA GLY A 71 20.97 -10.87 -2.98
C GLY A 71 21.31 -9.37 -3.00
N ARG A 72 20.44 -8.48 -2.52
CA ARG A 72 20.90 -7.21 -1.95
C ARG A 72 21.28 -7.50 -0.50
N GLN A 73 22.37 -6.91 0.02
CA GLN A 73 22.69 -6.99 1.46
C GLN A 73 21.37 -6.89 2.23
N GLU A 74 21.09 -7.88 3.07
CA GLU A 74 19.86 -7.97 3.85
C GLU A 74 19.78 -6.74 4.77
N VAL A 75 19.37 -5.60 4.22
CA VAL A 75 18.91 -4.49 5.02
C VAL A 75 17.58 -4.98 5.53
N GLN A 76 17.62 -5.62 6.69
CA GLN A 76 16.42 -6.02 7.41
C GLN A 76 15.67 -4.74 7.74
N VAL A 77 14.69 -4.41 6.90
CA VAL A 77 13.79 -3.28 7.13
C VAL A 77 13.01 -3.61 8.40
N SER A 78 13.25 -2.83 9.45
CA SER A 78 12.53 -2.99 10.71
C SER A 78 11.04 -2.69 10.51
N GLU A 79 10.18 -3.21 11.41
CA GLU A 79 8.74 -2.92 11.38
C GLU A 79 8.46 -1.40 11.38
N LYS A 80 9.24 -0.64 12.17
CA LYS A 80 9.12 0.82 12.24
C LYS A 80 9.40 1.47 10.89
N GLU A 81 10.47 1.06 10.20
CA GLU A 81 10.80 1.59 8.88
C GLU A 81 9.78 1.16 7.83
N ALA A 82 9.24 -0.05 7.92
CA ALA A 82 8.19 -0.52 7.02
C ALA A 82 6.89 0.30 7.18
N LYS A 83 6.48 0.59 8.43
CA LYS A 83 5.36 1.49 8.73
C LYS A 83 5.61 2.90 8.21
N GLN A 84 6.80 3.47 8.44
CA GLN A 84 7.13 4.81 7.93
C GLN A 84 7.07 4.87 6.39
N ARG A 85 7.62 3.87 5.70
CA ARG A 85 7.56 3.80 4.23
C ARG A 85 6.12 3.68 3.71
N ALA A 86 5.27 2.92 4.40
CA ALA A 86 3.85 2.84 4.07
C ALA A 86 3.16 4.19 4.25
N VAL A 87 3.48 4.94 5.31
CA VAL A 87 2.98 6.30 5.53
C VAL A 87 3.42 7.24 4.42
N ASP A 88 4.70 7.24 4.09
CA ASP A 88 5.26 8.13 3.08
C ASP A 88 4.65 7.86 1.70
N LEU A 89 4.42 6.60 1.34
CA LEU A 89 3.75 6.24 0.09
C LEU A 89 2.26 6.64 0.11
N CYS A 90 1.53 6.33 1.18
CA CYS A 90 0.11 6.70 1.26
C CYS A 90 -0.08 8.22 1.19
N LYS A 91 0.76 9.00 1.88
CA LYS A 91 0.72 10.47 1.84
C LYS A 91 1.18 11.03 0.50
N GLY A 92 2.34 10.57 0.02
CA GLY A 92 2.99 11.13 -1.16
C GLY A 92 2.33 10.72 -2.47
N LEU A 93 1.95 9.44 -2.61
CA LEU A 93 1.48 8.86 -3.87
C LEU A 93 -0.03 8.66 -3.91
N LEU A 94 -0.66 8.30 -2.79
CA LEU A 94 -2.10 8.05 -2.73
C LEU A 94 -2.91 9.23 -2.17
N HIS A 95 -2.23 10.29 -1.71
CA HIS A 95 -2.81 11.46 -1.09
C HIS A 95 -3.79 11.10 0.05
N CYS A 96 -3.46 10.05 0.81
CA CYS A 96 -4.22 9.57 1.95
C CYS A 96 -3.49 9.91 3.25
N ASP A 97 -4.22 10.48 4.20
CA ASP A 97 -3.73 10.63 5.57
C ASP A 97 -3.96 9.34 6.36
N LEU A 98 -2.95 8.94 7.13
CA LEU A 98 -3.01 7.80 8.03
C LEU A 98 -2.97 8.29 9.46
N GLU A 99 -3.92 7.82 10.26
CA GLU A 99 -3.96 8.06 11.69
C GLU A 99 -3.36 6.84 12.43
N ASN A 100 -2.64 7.07 13.53
CA ASN A 100 -2.05 6.02 14.40
C ASN A 100 -0.97 5.12 13.76
N ALA A 101 -0.13 5.67 12.88
CA ALA A 101 0.97 4.94 12.22
C ALA A 101 2.25 4.79 13.07
#